data_AF-A0A4Q2U0F7-F1
#
_entry.id   AF-A0A4Q2U0F7-F1
#
_cell.length_a   1.000
_cell.length_b   1.000
_cell.length_c   1.000
_cell.angle_alpha   90.00
_cell.angle_beta   90.00
_cell.angle_gamma   90.00
#
_symmetry.space_group_name_H-M   'P 1'
#
loop_
_entity.id
_entity.type
_entity.pdbx_description
1 polymer ?
#
loop_
_entity_poly.entity_id
_entity_poly.type
_entity_poly.pdbx_seq_one_letter_code
_entity_poly.pdbx_strand_id
1 'polypeptide(L)'
;MSAASQDQRLKRATVGGDRTTAGGSSPEAVAAELRDLVHQAAGGVAGKTVAAQVRQAARHLGYPAESWRVREAWYGRGGGWSAAAVDDLRGRFTAWRKYEAAVTATGSSSLAQRVGEIRRLLTELERQIAGLEAEVAGMHGRGSSSDA
;
A
#
# COMPACT_ATOMS: atom_id res chain seq x y z
N MET A 1 -13.33 54.06 43.67
CA MET A 1 -13.09 52.72 43.11
C MET A 1 -14.41 52.26 42.49
N SER A 2 -14.47 51.89 41.22
CA SER A 2 -13.98 50.57 40.81
C SER A 2 -13.43 50.55 39.39
N ALA A 3 -12.12 50.33 39.28
CA ALA A 3 -11.44 49.87 38.06
C ALA A 3 -11.92 48.48 37.59
N ALA A 4 -12.79 47.81 38.35
CA ALA A 4 -13.30 46.47 38.06
C ALA A 4 -14.42 46.40 37.00
N SER A 5 -15.02 47.53 36.59
CA SER A 5 -16.12 47.53 35.60
C SER A 5 -15.67 47.73 34.14
N GLN A 6 -14.45 48.22 33.89
CA GLN A 6 -13.93 48.35 32.53
C GLN A 6 -13.24 47.07 32.04
N ASP A 7 -12.74 46.24 32.96
CA ASP A 7 -11.98 45.02 32.62
C ASP A 7 -12.87 43.87 32.08
N GLN A 8 -14.19 43.91 32.35
CA GLN A 8 -15.13 42.92 31.80
C GLN A 8 -15.53 43.18 30.35
N ARG A 9 -15.37 44.41 29.82
CA ARG A 9 -15.69 44.70 28.40
C ARG A 9 -14.58 44.31 27.43
N LEU A 10 -13.34 44.19 27.89
CA LEU A 10 -12.20 43.78 27.05
C LEU A 10 -12.01 42.26 26.96
N LYS A 11 -12.64 41.46 27.85
CA LYS A 11 -12.53 39.99 27.83
C LYS A 11 -13.54 39.27 26.92
N ARG A 12 -14.46 39.98 26.27
CA ARG A 12 -15.43 39.39 25.31
C ARG A 12 -15.03 39.53 23.83
N ALA A 13 -13.85 40.08 23.53
CA ALA A 13 -13.39 40.28 22.16
C ALA A 13 -12.50 39.13 21.61
N THR A 14 -12.27 38.06 22.37
CA THR A 14 -11.34 36.99 21.96
C THR A 14 -11.87 35.60 22.24
N VAL A 15 -13.17 35.38 22.03
CA VAL A 15 -13.76 34.03 22.05
C VAL A 15 -14.54 33.84 20.78
N GLY A 16 -14.08 32.86 19.99
CA GLY A 16 -14.91 32.21 19.00
C GLY A 16 -15.08 33.01 17.72
N GLY A 17 -14.00 33.12 16.94
CA GLY A 17 -14.14 33.29 15.50
C GLY A 17 -14.91 32.10 14.95
N ASP A 18 -16.21 32.29 14.87
CA ASP A 18 -17.17 31.47 14.15
C ASP A 18 -16.67 31.30 12.71
N ARG A 19 -16.12 30.12 12.41
CA ARG A 19 -15.72 29.72 11.07
C ARG A 19 -16.62 28.57 10.64
N THR A 20 -17.87 28.92 10.41
CA THR A 20 -18.78 28.10 9.62
C THR A 20 -19.06 28.85 8.33
N THR A 21 -18.37 28.50 7.23
CA THR A 21 -18.91 28.43 5.86
C THR A 21 -17.80 28.10 4.84
N ALA A 22 -18.13 27.20 3.90
CA ALA A 22 -17.44 26.86 2.63
C ALA A 22 -16.27 25.87 2.68
N GLY A 23 -16.58 24.58 2.51
CA GLY A 23 -15.97 23.66 1.51
C GLY A 23 -14.45 23.57 1.29
N GLY A 24 -13.61 24.13 2.16
CA GLY A 24 -12.15 23.98 2.14
C GLY A 24 -11.72 23.19 3.36
N SER A 25 -11.14 22.01 3.16
CA SER A 25 -10.60 21.17 4.25
C SER A 25 -9.76 22.02 5.18
N SER A 26 -10.04 21.98 6.50
CA SER A 26 -9.27 22.73 7.48
C SER A 26 -7.78 22.38 7.36
N PRO A 27 -6.86 23.29 7.72
CA PRO A 27 -5.42 23.01 7.77
C PRO A 27 -5.09 21.70 8.51
N GLU A 28 -5.86 21.41 9.56
CA GLU A 28 -5.74 20.18 10.34
C GLU A 28 -6.21 18.94 9.57
N ALA A 29 -7.31 19.04 8.82
CA ALA A 29 -7.77 17.96 7.96
C ALA A 29 -6.76 17.65 6.84
N VAL A 30 -6.16 18.69 6.24
CA VAL A 30 -5.09 18.51 5.24
C VAL A 30 -3.87 17.86 5.88
N ALA A 31 -3.47 18.29 7.08
CA ALA A 31 -2.34 17.70 7.78
C ALA A 31 -2.56 16.21 8.12
N ALA A 32 -3.76 15.87 8.59
CA ALA A 32 -4.15 14.50 8.90
C ALA A 32 -4.15 13.62 7.63
N GLU A 33 -4.73 14.12 6.53
CA GLU A 33 -4.72 13.44 5.25
C GLU A 33 -3.30 13.16 4.77
N LEU A 34 -2.43 14.18 4.72
CA LEU A 34 -1.05 14.03 4.26
C LEU A 34 -0.27 13.03 5.12
N ARG A 35 -0.51 13.03 6.43
CA ARG A 35 0.05 12.04 7.34
C ARG A 35 -0.39 10.64 6.93
N ASP A 36 -1.69 10.42 6.76
CA ASP A 36 -2.24 9.11 6.45
C ASP A 36 -1.70 8.58 5.10
N LEU A 37 -1.57 9.44 4.09
CA LEU A 37 -0.96 9.09 2.80
C LEU A 37 0.50 8.63 2.97
N VAL A 38 1.29 9.36 3.75
CA VAL A 38 2.70 9.03 4.00
C VAL A 38 2.84 7.74 4.82
N HIS A 39 1.99 7.52 5.81
CA HIS A 39 1.99 6.27 6.59
C HIS A 39 1.61 5.07 5.72
N GLN A 40 0.59 5.21 4.86
CA GLN A 40 0.24 4.20 3.88
C GLN A 40 1.41 3.92 2.92
N ALA A 41 2.07 4.97 2.44
CA ALA A 41 3.24 4.84 1.58
C ALA A 41 4.43 4.16 2.27
N ALA A 42 4.59 4.28 3.58
CA ALA A 42 5.63 3.53 4.31
C ALA A 42 5.35 2.02 4.35
N GLY A 43 4.08 1.63 4.29
CA GLY A 43 3.62 0.25 4.42
C GLY A 43 3.79 -0.32 5.85
N GLY A 44 3.28 -1.53 6.05
CA GLY A 44 3.45 -2.25 7.32
C GLY A 44 4.85 -2.81 7.42
N VAL A 45 5.72 -2.20 8.23
CA VAL A 45 7.02 -2.80 8.55
C VAL A 45 7.26 -2.85 10.05
N ALA A 46 6.97 -4.01 10.63
CA ALA A 46 7.31 -4.34 12.00
C ALA A 46 8.83 -4.27 12.22
N GLY A 47 9.27 -3.74 13.36
CA GLY A 47 10.67 -3.71 13.77
C GLY A 47 11.55 -2.65 13.10
N LYS A 48 11.02 -1.80 12.21
CA LYS A 48 11.78 -0.69 11.62
C LYS A 48 11.68 0.57 12.47
N THR A 49 12.79 1.32 12.56
CA THR A 49 12.80 2.66 13.18
C THR A 49 11.94 3.63 12.37
N VAL A 50 11.43 4.69 13.02
CA VAL A 50 10.67 5.75 12.34
C VAL A 50 11.45 6.35 11.17
N ALA A 51 12.76 6.56 11.33
CA ALA A 51 13.61 7.05 10.25
C ALA A 51 13.63 6.12 9.03
N ALA A 52 13.62 4.79 9.24
CA ALA A 52 13.55 3.83 8.16
C ALA A 52 12.18 3.82 7.46
N GLN A 53 11.08 4.03 8.21
CA GLN A 53 9.74 4.14 7.65
C GLN A 53 9.57 5.43 6.82
N VAL A 54 10.05 6.58 7.32
CA VAL A 54 10.05 7.84 6.58
C VAL A 54 10.87 7.72 5.28
N ARG A 55 12.06 7.09 5.34
CA ARG A 55 12.86 6.81 4.14
C ARG A 55 12.15 5.88 3.16
N GLN A 56 11.40 4.89 3.65
CA GLN A 56 10.59 4.00 2.81
C GLN A 56 9.51 4.78 2.08
N ALA A 57 8.72 5.58 2.82
CA ALA A 57 7.68 6.42 2.24
C ALA A 57 8.27 7.39 1.20
N ALA A 58 9.41 8.02 1.50
CA ALA A 58 10.08 8.92 0.57
C ALA A 58 10.45 8.21 -0.74
N ARG A 59 11.01 6.99 -0.67
CA ARG A 59 11.31 6.19 -1.87
C ARG A 59 10.06 5.86 -2.68
N HIS A 60 8.99 5.42 -2.03
CA HIS A 60 7.73 5.09 -2.70
C HIS A 60 7.08 6.29 -3.37
N LEU A 61 7.13 7.46 -2.72
CA LEU A 61 6.58 8.72 -3.24
C LEU A 61 7.53 9.43 -4.23
N GLY A 62 8.70 8.85 -4.53
CA GLY A 62 9.69 9.42 -5.45
C GLY A 62 10.37 10.71 -4.94
N TYR A 63 10.42 10.89 -3.62
CA TYR A 63 11.17 11.97 -2.98
C TYR A 63 12.59 11.50 -2.62
N PRO A 64 13.55 12.43 -2.47
CA PRO A 64 14.83 12.14 -1.83
C PRO A 64 14.62 11.54 -0.43
N ALA A 65 15.51 10.64 -0.01
CA ALA A 65 15.38 9.89 1.24
C ALA A 65 15.22 10.78 2.49
N GLU A 66 15.75 12.00 2.46
CA GLU A 66 15.70 12.98 3.56
C GLU A 66 14.73 14.13 3.30
N SER A 67 13.75 13.95 2.41
CA SER A 67 12.77 14.98 2.06
C SER A 67 12.05 15.51 3.31
N TRP A 68 12.22 16.81 3.56
CA TRP A 68 11.55 17.50 4.65
C TRP A 68 10.04 17.42 4.52
N ARG A 69 9.49 17.40 3.29
CA ARG A 69 8.04 17.27 3.06
C ARG A 69 7.51 15.96 3.62
N VAL A 70 8.13 14.84 3.29
CA VAL A 70 7.71 13.52 3.79
C VAL A 70 7.81 13.46 5.32
N ARG A 71 8.87 14.03 5.89
CA ARG A 71 9.06 14.10 7.35
C ARG A 71 8.01 14.97 8.03
N GLU A 72 7.74 16.16 7.52
CA GLU A 72 6.74 17.07 8.08
C GLU A 72 5.32 16.50 7.95
N ALA A 73 4.98 15.89 6.82
CA ALA A 73 3.72 15.17 6.65
C ALA A 73 3.59 13.97 7.60
N TRP A 74 4.66 13.18 7.78
CA TRP A 74 4.71 12.09 8.77
C TRP A 74 4.31 12.55 10.18
N TYR A 75 4.78 13.72 10.60
CA TYR A 75 4.47 14.29 11.91
C TYR A 75 3.20 15.17 11.93
N GLY A 76 2.40 15.19 10.85
CA GLY A 76 1.16 15.97 10.79
C GLY A 76 1.37 17.48 10.76
N ARG A 77 2.50 17.95 10.23
CA ARG A 77 2.84 19.40 10.12
C ARG A 77 2.61 19.96 8.71
N GLY A 78 1.78 19.29 7.91
CA GLY A 78 1.45 19.66 6.53
C GLY A 78 0.38 20.74 6.36
N GLY A 79 -0.30 21.15 7.44
CA GLY A 79 -1.51 21.97 7.34
C GLY A 79 -1.31 23.40 6.82
N GLY A 80 -0.11 23.95 6.97
CA GLY A 80 0.25 25.28 6.46
C GLY A 80 0.92 25.29 5.09
N TRP A 81 0.97 24.14 4.40
CA TRP A 81 1.62 24.07 3.10
C TRP A 81 0.81 24.77 2.00
N SER A 82 1.50 25.20 0.96
CA SER A 82 0.84 25.70 -0.25
C SER A 82 0.05 24.59 -0.92
N ALA A 83 -1.05 24.97 -1.60
CA ALA A 83 -1.87 24.02 -2.37
C ALA A 83 -1.02 23.19 -3.35
N ALA A 84 -0.07 23.81 -4.04
CA ALA A 84 0.83 23.12 -4.96
C ALA A 84 1.68 22.02 -4.28
N ALA A 85 2.12 22.22 -3.04
CA ALA A 85 2.88 21.22 -2.31
C ALA A 85 2.00 20.05 -1.83
N VAL A 86 0.76 20.34 -1.43
CA VAL A 86 -0.24 19.33 -1.08
C VAL A 86 -0.58 18.47 -2.30
N ASP A 87 -0.85 19.11 -3.44
CA ASP A 87 -1.23 18.42 -4.67
C ASP A 87 -0.07 17.61 -5.27
N ASP A 88 1.18 18.07 -5.16
CA ASP A 88 2.38 17.28 -5.52
C ASP A 88 2.44 15.97 -4.73
N LEU A 89 2.23 16.01 -3.40
CA LEU A 89 2.25 14.81 -2.57
C LEU A 89 1.11 13.85 -2.92
N ARG A 90 -0.11 14.37 -3.08
CA ARG A 90 -1.28 13.57 -3.51
C ARG A 90 -1.07 12.93 -4.87
N GLY A 91 -0.53 13.68 -5.83
CA GLY A 91 -0.21 13.19 -7.17
C GLY A 91 0.80 12.05 -7.14
N ARG A 92 1.88 12.21 -6.36
CA ARG A 92 2.90 11.18 -6.15
C ARG A 92 2.33 9.93 -5.48
N PHE A 93 1.50 10.09 -4.45
CA PHE A 93 0.83 8.98 -3.79
C PHE A 93 -0.06 8.21 -4.77
N THR A 94 -0.86 8.92 -5.57
CA THR A 94 -1.74 8.30 -6.58
C THR A 94 -0.93 7.54 -7.63
N ALA A 95 0.17 8.10 -8.11
CA ALA A 95 1.07 7.45 -9.06
C ALA A 95 1.69 6.17 -8.45
N TRP A 96 2.17 6.26 -7.21
CA TRP A 96 2.71 5.11 -6.49
C TRP A 96 1.66 4.00 -6.29
N ARG A 97 0.43 4.34 -5.86
CA ARG A 97 -0.65 3.35 -5.69
C ARG A 97 -1.02 2.64 -6.98
N LYS A 98 -1.03 3.36 -8.11
CA LYS A 98 -1.26 2.76 -9.43
C LYS A 98 -0.14 1.78 -9.80
N TYR A 99 1.11 2.18 -9.56
CA TYR A 99 2.27 1.32 -9.78
C TYR A 99 2.21 0.07 -8.90
N GLU A 100 1.95 0.23 -7.60
CA GLU A 100 1.83 -0.87 -6.64
C GLU A 100 0.74 -1.87 -7.07
N ALA A 101 -0.46 -1.37 -7.42
CA ALA A 101 -1.56 -2.21 -7.90
C ALA A 101 -1.18 -2.99 -9.17
N ALA A 102 -0.48 -2.38 -10.12
CA ALA A 102 -0.02 -3.03 -11.35
C ALA A 102 1.03 -4.12 -11.07
N VAL A 103 1.97 -3.87 -10.15
CA VAL A 103 2.97 -4.85 -9.73
C VAL A 103 2.31 -6.04 -9.05
N THR A 104 1.39 -5.80 -8.12
CA THR A 104 0.66 -6.88 -7.43
C THR A 104 -0.16 -7.73 -8.40
N ALA A 105 -0.86 -7.10 -9.37
CA ALA A 105 -1.64 -7.82 -10.38
C ALA A 105 -0.74 -8.70 -11.27
N THR A 106 0.40 -8.15 -11.72
CA THR A 106 1.37 -8.90 -12.54
C THR A 106 1.97 -10.08 -11.77
N GLY A 107 2.35 -9.86 -10.50
CA GLY A 107 2.87 -10.91 -9.63
C GLY A 107 1.87 -12.04 -9.42
N SER A 108 0.61 -11.70 -9.15
CA SER A 108 -0.49 -12.68 -8.99
C SER A 108 -0.74 -13.48 -10.28
N SER A 109 -0.75 -12.81 -11.43
CA SER A 109 -0.89 -13.47 -12.74
C SER A 109 0.26 -14.44 -13.01
N SER A 110 1.51 -14.05 -12.71
CA SER A 110 2.67 -14.91 -12.93
C SER A 110 2.66 -16.16 -12.03
N LEU A 111 2.17 -16.05 -10.80
CA LEU A 111 2.01 -17.18 -9.89
C LEU A 111 0.89 -18.11 -10.36
N ALA A 112 -0.26 -17.57 -10.75
CA ALA A 112 -1.37 -18.35 -11.28
C ALA A 112 -0.96 -19.14 -12.53
N GLN A 113 -0.18 -18.52 -13.44
CA GLN A 113 0.39 -19.19 -14.60
C GLN A 113 1.29 -20.36 -14.19
N ARG A 114 2.21 -20.15 -13.23
CA ARG A 114 3.09 -21.22 -12.72
C ARG A 114 2.30 -22.36 -12.11
N VAL A 115 1.27 -22.08 -11.32
CA VAL A 115 0.39 -23.10 -10.73
C VAL A 115 -0.36 -23.88 -11.81
N GLY A 116 -0.87 -23.20 -12.84
CA GLY A 116 -1.51 -23.82 -13.99
C GLY A 116 -0.58 -24.79 -14.73
N GLU A 117 0.66 -24.35 -14.99
CA GLU A 117 1.65 -25.21 -15.66
C GLU A 117 2.02 -26.43 -14.81
N ILE A 118 2.21 -26.26 -13.50
CA ILE A 118 2.48 -27.39 -12.59
C ILE A 118 1.33 -28.41 -12.65
N ARG A 119 0.07 -27.96 -12.61
CA ARG A 119 -1.09 -28.85 -12.71
C ARG A 119 -1.11 -29.62 -14.04
N ARG A 120 -0.80 -28.95 -15.15
CA ARG A 120 -0.72 -29.56 -16.48
C ARG A 120 0.36 -30.65 -16.52
N LEU A 121 1.54 -30.36 -15.97
CA LEU A 121 2.66 -31.32 -15.93
C LEU A 121 2.34 -32.54 -15.06
N LEU A 122 1.63 -32.36 -13.94
CA LEU A 122 1.20 -33.47 -13.09
C LEU A 122 0.23 -34.40 -13.82
N THR A 123 -0.77 -33.86 -14.52
CA THR A 123 -1.71 -34.67 -15.31
C THR A 123 -1.01 -35.43 -16.44
N GLU A 124 -0.02 -34.82 -17.08
CA GLU A 124 0.77 -35.49 -18.11
C GLU A 124 1.62 -36.62 -17.53
N LEU A 125 2.20 -36.43 -16.34
CA LEU A 125 2.95 -37.48 -15.64
C LEU A 125 2.04 -38.65 -15.25
N GLU A 126 0.84 -38.39 -14.73
CA GLU A 126 -0.15 -39.43 -14.41
C GLU A 126 -0.52 -40.26 -15.64
N ARG A 127 -0.69 -39.61 -16.80
CA ARG A 127 -0.95 -40.28 -18.08
C ARG A 127 0.21 -41.17 -18.51
N GLN A 128 1.44 -40.72 -18.35
CA GLN A 128 2.64 -41.49 -18.68
C GLN A 128 2.79 -42.72 -17.78
N ILE A 129 2.53 -42.56 -16.48
CA ILE A 129 2.53 -43.68 -15.52
C ILE A 129 1.50 -44.73 -15.93
N ALA A 130 0.25 -44.32 -16.19
CA ALA A 130 -0.81 -45.24 -16.62
C ALA A 130 -0.46 -45.97 -17.93
N GLY A 131 0.21 -45.30 -18.86
CA GLY A 131 0.71 -45.92 -20.09
C GLY A 131 1.77 -46.99 -19.82
N LEU A 132 2.76 -46.68 -18.98
CA LEU A 132 3.81 -47.63 -18.58
C LEU A 132 3.24 -48.83 -17.82
N GLU A 133 2.27 -48.62 -16.94
CA GLU A 133 1.59 -49.70 -16.21
C GLU A 133 0.87 -50.66 -17.17
N ALA A 134 0.22 -50.14 -18.21
CA ALA A 134 -0.44 -50.95 -19.23
C ALA A 134 0.56 -51.75 -20.09
N GLU A 135 1.71 -51.16 -20.45
CA GLU A 135 2.78 -51.87 -21.17
C GLU A 135 3.35 -53.03 -20.34
N VAL A 136 3.64 -52.78 -19.06
CA VAL A 136 4.13 -53.81 -18.13
C VAL A 136 3.11 -54.94 -17.98
N ALA A 137 1.82 -54.63 -17.83
CA ALA A 137 0.77 -55.65 -17.77
C ALA A 137 0.69 -56.49 -19.06
N GLY A 138 0.81 -55.84 -20.23
CA GLY A 138 0.83 -56.52 -21.53
C GLY A 138 2.03 -57.43 -21.75
N MET A 139 3.20 -57.10 -21.20
CA MET A 139 4.39 -57.95 -21.25
C MET A 139 4.23 -59.23 -20.42
N HIS A 140 3.59 -59.16 -19.24
CA HIS A 140 3.37 -60.33 -18.39
C HIS A 140 2.29 -61.28 -18.93
N GLY A 141 1.28 -60.77 -19.64
CA GLY A 141 0.24 -61.61 -20.26
C GLY A 141 0.71 -62.41 -21.47
N ARG A 142 1.79 -62.00 -22.15
CA ARG A 142 2.28 -62.64 -23.38
C ARG A 142 3.27 -63.79 -23.14
N GLY A 143 3.75 -63.97 -21.91
CA GLY A 143 4.66 -65.05 -21.51
C GLY A 143 3.99 -66.35 -21.04
N SER A 144 2.66 -66.41 -20.99
CA SER A 144 1.91 -67.57 -20.47
C SER A 144 1.25 -68.47 -21.53
N SER A 145 1.49 -68.25 -22.83
CA SER A 145 0.98 -69.13 -23.89
C SER A 145 2.11 -69.82 -24.66
N SER A 146 2.85 -70.70 -23.99
CA SER A 146 3.69 -71.70 -24.67
C SER A 146 3.91 -72.87 -23.72
N ASP A 147 2.87 -73.68 -23.53
CA ASP A 147 2.97 -75.10 -23.19
C ASP A 147 1.57 -75.73 -23.25
N ALA A 148 1.26 -76.36 -24.38
CA ALA A 148 0.18 -77.33 -24.56
C ALA A 148 0.54 -78.26 -25.72
#